data_AF-A0A9P9Y831-F1
#
_entry.id   AF-A0A9P9Y831-F1
#
_cell.length_a   1.000
_cell.length_b   1.000
_cell.length_c   1.000
_cell.angle_alpha   90.00
_cell.angle_beta   90.00
_cell.angle_gamma   90.00
#
_symmetry.space_group_name_H-M   'P 1'
#
loop_
_entity.id
_entity.type
_entity.pdbx_description
1 polymer ?
#
loop_
_entity_poly.entity_id
_entity_poly.type
_entity_poly.pdbx_seq_one_letter_code
_entity_poly.pdbx_strand_id
1 'polypeptide(L)'
;MGGDEHSITTRRITGKRGVFEVAFTKPFEIVILTVWCLALGMAEIMDLSAPDTESPIAEREMKRRVWWTLFAADRWFSSGLRLSRQLEDFQKSIELPMDEDIFHALDPTDMALSVPWKPGLWAHMVGLHQLFGPVLDLNRRCAQGNMPSHKREATVMDIAGRLAAWEDMVPLGDKMTDENFHLHRQRGTGGPFVSLHLAYNYYSLLLYFLYLAHRQPQAQTVQTYVQRCKQCARAYIYLVKMSRDHAGCEALFPTVSHMTVVSSSVLLHTLLFGDEWEVASARGALNSNFEVLVDFERYWPELIAQMIHRLTSFQEMCLPASARNHPTHGFDNWMLRFVVEFALPLEERITDFSVFRL
;
A
#
# COMPACT_ATOMS: atom_id res chain seq x y z
N MET A 1 -63.82 41.62 10.81
CA MET A 1 -62.63 42.33 11.32
C MET A 1 -61.44 41.50 10.87
N GLY A 2 -60.79 41.73 9.74
CA GLY A 2 -60.39 43.01 9.15
C GLY A 2 -58.89 43.16 9.42
N GLY A 3 -58.05 43.05 8.38
CA GLY A 3 -56.62 43.37 8.46
C GLY A 3 -55.72 42.49 7.61
N ASP A 4 -55.77 42.66 6.29
CA ASP A 4 -54.71 42.33 5.32
C ASP A 4 -53.44 43.17 5.57
N GLU A 5 -52.27 42.61 5.25
CA GLU A 5 -51.17 43.26 4.49
C GLU A 5 -50.09 42.19 4.18
N HIS A 6 -50.10 41.55 3.01
CA HIS A 6 -49.42 41.96 1.77
C HIS A 6 -47.97 42.45 1.94
N SER A 7 -47.00 41.59 1.57
CA SER A 7 -45.99 41.97 0.58
C SER A 7 -45.26 40.76 0.01
N ILE A 8 -45.64 40.41 -1.22
CA ILE A 8 -44.79 39.70 -2.17
C ILE A 8 -43.79 40.73 -2.70
N THR A 9 -42.49 40.47 -2.60
CA THR A 9 -41.52 41.10 -3.51
C THR A 9 -40.67 40.03 -4.17
N THR A 10 -41.16 39.58 -5.33
CA THR A 10 -40.35 38.96 -6.37
C THR A 10 -39.38 40.01 -6.93
N ARG A 11 -38.07 39.75 -6.89
CA ARG A 11 -37.13 40.33 -7.87
C ARG A 11 -36.31 39.25 -8.54
N ARG A 12 -36.57 39.12 -9.85
CA ARG A 12 -35.85 38.34 -10.85
C ARG A 12 -34.39 38.78 -10.97
N ILE A 13 -33.50 37.78 -10.97
CA ILE A 13 -32.43 37.47 -11.94
C ILE A 13 -31.83 38.67 -12.71
N THR A 14 -30.53 38.91 -12.52
CA THR A 14 -29.51 39.04 -13.60
C THR A 14 -28.11 39.31 -13.01
N GLY A 15 -27.11 38.52 -13.43
CA GLY A 15 -25.70 38.72 -13.06
C GLY A 15 -24.89 37.42 -13.04
N LYS A 16 -24.87 36.64 -14.11
CA LYS A 16 -23.65 36.35 -14.92
C LYS A 16 -22.39 35.96 -14.12
N ARG A 17 -22.04 34.67 -14.26
CA ARG A 17 -20.70 34.08 -14.47
C ARG A 17 -19.61 34.35 -13.42
N GLY A 18 -19.11 33.27 -12.83
CA GLY A 18 -17.77 33.22 -12.24
C GLY A 18 -17.74 32.32 -11.00
N VAL A 19 -17.63 30.99 -11.14
CA VAL A 19 -16.34 30.27 -11.15
C VAL A 19 -16.11 29.55 -9.80
N PHE A 20 -15.88 28.24 -9.90
CA PHE A 20 -15.48 27.25 -8.88
C PHE A 20 -16.52 26.79 -7.84
N GLU A 21 -17.56 26.12 -8.30
CA GLU A 21 -18.09 24.97 -7.56
C GLU A 21 -17.29 23.74 -8.01
N VAL A 22 -16.12 23.51 -7.38
CA VAL A 22 -15.38 22.26 -7.55
C VAL A 22 -16.00 21.27 -6.57
N ALA A 23 -16.86 20.40 -7.07
CA ALA A 23 -17.27 19.20 -6.36
C ALA A 23 -16.00 18.34 -6.13
N PHE A 24 -15.37 18.49 -4.97
CA PHE A 24 -14.30 17.61 -4.55
C PHE A 24 -14.92 16.30 -4.06
N THR A 25 -15.03 15.32 -4.96
CA THR A 25 -15.26 13.91 -4.65
C THR A 25 -14.05 13.23 -3.99
N LYS A 26 -13.09 14.01 -3.46
CA LYS A 26 -11.83 13.54 -2.85
C LYS A 26 -11.47 14.18 -1.48
N PRO A 27 -12.40 14.37 -0.52
CA PRO A 27 -12.07 15.10 0.72
C PRO A 27 -11.00 14.37 1.54
N PHE A 28 -11.06 13.03 1.60
CA PHE A 28 -10.20 12.23 2.46
C PHE A 28 -8.72 12.22 2.02
N GLU A 29 -8.45 12.06 0.72
CA GLU A 29 -7.09 12.08 0.18
C GLU A 29 -6.45 13.46 0.36
N ILE A 30 -7.21 14.54 0.12
CA ILE A 30 -6.72 15.92 0.26
C ILE A 30 -6.42 16.25 1.72
N VAL A 31 -7.27 15.82 2.65
CA VAL A 31 -7.04 16.02 4.10
C VAL A 31 -5.79 15.27 4.56
N ILE A 32 -5.63 14.01 4.16
CA ILE A 32 -4.44 13.22 4.51
C ILE A 32 -3.18 13.85 3.95
N LEU A 33 -3.19 14.29 2.69
CA LEU A 33 -2.04 14.97 2.08
C LEU A 33 -1.70 16.28 2.78
N THR A 34 -2.72 17.06 3.14
CA THR A 34 -2.51 18.35 3.81
C THR A 34 -1.90 18.13 5.19
N VAL A 35 -2.46 17.19 5.97
CA VAL A 35 -1.94 16.83 7.30
C VAL A 35 -0.51 16.28 7.18
N TRP A 36 -0.24 15.46 6.17
CA TRP A 36 1.09 14.89 5.92
C TRP A 36 2.13 15.97 5.55
N CYS A 37 1.83 16.85 4.59
CA CYS A 37 2.72 17.95 4.22
C CYS A 37 2.99 18.89 5.41
N LEU A 38 1.97 19.19 6.22
CA LEU A 38 2.14 19.97 7.45
C LEU A 38 3.03 19.25 8.45
N ALA A 39 2.85 17.94 8.64
CA ALA A 39 3.65 17.15 9.56
C ALA A 39 5.13 17.07 9.12
N LEU A 40 5.40 16.97 7.81
CA LEU A 40 6.76 17.07 7.26
C LEU A 40 7.38 18.45 7.54
N GLY A 41 6.64 19.52 7.26
CA GLY A 41 7.11 20.88 7.55
C GLY A 41 7.38 21.10 9.04
N MET A 42 6.52 20.58 9.92
CA MET A 42 6.74 20.65 11.37
C MET A 42 7.98 19.84 11.79
N ALA A 43 8.20 18.65 11.22
CA ALA A 43 9.36 17.83 11.52
C ALA A 43 10.68 18.50 11.10
N GLU A 44 10.68 19.22 9.99
CA GLU A 44 11.81 20.03 9.54
C GLU A 44 12.04 21.24 10.44
N ILE A 45 10.98 21.98 10.80
CA ILE A 45 11.06 23.13 11.73
C ILE A 45 11.61 22.72 13.09
N MET A 46 11.17 21.55 13.59
CA MET A 46 11.60 20.99 14.87
C MET A 46 12.97 20.28 14.78
N ASP A 47 13.55 20.19 13.58
CA ASP A 47 14.78 19.46 13.26
C ASP A 47 14.84 18.08 13.92
N LEU A 48 13.75 17.29 13.81
CA LEU A 48 13.61 15.98 14.47
C LEU A 48 14.70 14.97 14.10
N SER A 49 15.45 15.25 13.03
CA SER A 49 16.52 14.43 12.50
C SER A 49 17.92 14.84 12.98
N ALA A 50 18.04 15.93 13.74
CA ALA A 50 19.30 16.32 14.36
C ALA A 50 19.70 15.38 15.49
N PRO A 51 21.02 15.14 15.69
CA PRO A 51 21.50 14.46 16.88
C PRO A 51 21.13 15.26 18.12
N ASP A 52 20.45 14.60 19.06
CA ASP A 52 20.05 15.17 20.33
C ASP A 52 20.61 14.27 21.43
N THR A 53 21.65 14.74 22.13
CA THR A 53 22.29 14.01 23.23
C THR A 53 21.92 14.58 24.60
N GLU A 54 21.21 15.70 24.64
CA GLU A 54 20.86 16.41 25.86
C GLU A 54 19.47 16.04 26.38
N SER A 55 18.57 15.60 25.50
CA SER A 55 17.26 15.07 25.90
C SER A 55 17.32 13.64 26.46
N PRO A 56 16.36 13.27 27.34
CA PRO A 56 16.15 11.89 27.77
C PRO A 56 15.97 10.92 26.60
N ILE A 57 16.33 9.66 26.81
CA ILE A 57 16.31 8.63 25.76
C ILE A 57 14.90 8.41 25.21
N ALA A 58 13.88 8.44 26.08
CA ALA A 58 12.50 8.27 25.67
C ALA A 58 12.06 9.36 24.67
N GLU A 59 12.47 10.61 24.89
CA GLU A 59 12.19 11.72 23.99
C GLU A 59 12.93 11.55 22.65
N ARG A 60 14.23 11.21 22.71
CA ARG A 60 15.04 10.94 21.51
C ARG A 60 14.43 9.82 20.66
N GLU A 61 14.00 8.73 21.30
CA GLU A 61 13.35 7.61 20.62
C GLU A 61 12.01 8.02 20.00
N MET A 62 11.22 8.85 20.67
CA MET A 62 9.98 9.39 20.11
C MET A 62 10.26 10.21 18.85
N LYS A 63 11.24 11.11 18.87
CA LYS A 63 11.66 11.90 17.69
C LYS A 63 12.05 10.98 16.52
N ARG A 64 12.84 9.93 16.78
CA ARG A 64 13.21 8.91 15.77
C ARG A 64 11.99 8.20 15.19
N ARG A 65 11.08 7.70 16.03
CA ARG A 65 9.87 6.99 15.56
C ARG A 65 8.96 7.89 14.74
N VAL A 66 8.77 9.15 15.16
CA VAL A 66 8.00 10.15 14.40
C VAL A 66 8.63 10.38 13.02
N TRP A 67 9.95 10.63 12.97
CA TRP A 67 10.66 10.82 11.71
C TRP A 67 10.48 9.63 10.76
N TRP A 68 10.72 8.41 11.25
CA TRP A 68 10.61 7.19 10.43
C TRP A 68 9.17 6.87 10.01
N THR A 69 8.18 7.33 10.79
CA THR A 69 6.76 7.27 10.39
C THR A 69 6.47 8.21 9.23
N LEU A 70 6.99 9.43 9.27
CA LEU A 70 6.87 10.38 8.15
C LEU A 70 7.60 9.87 6.90
N PHE A 71 8.76 9.24 7.06
CA PHE A 71 9.49 8.57 5.98
C PHE A 71 8.68 7.46 5.30
N ALA A 72 8.00 6.62 6.09
CA ALA A 72 7.12 5.58 5.56
C ALA A 72 5.91 6.19 4.85
N ALA A 73 5.26 7.17 5.49
CA ALA A 73 4.10 7.89 4.95
C ALA A 73 4.40 8.59 3.63
N ASP A 74 5.54 9.28 3.50
CA ASP A 74 5.96 9.94 2.25
C ASP A 74 6.00 8.95 1.08
N ARG A 75 6.52 7.74 1.27
CA ARG A 75 6.55 6.70 0.22
C ARG A 75 5.17 6.17 -0.14
N TRP A 76 4.29 6.00 0.85
CA TRP A 76 2.91 5.59 0.62
C TRP A 76 2.07 6.64 -0.12
N PHE A 77 2.14 7.90 0.29
CA PHE A 77 1.29 8.94 -0.30
C PHE A 77 1.84 9.50 -1.61
N SER A 78 3.16 9.71 -1.72
CA SER A 78 3.74 10.21 -2.98
C SER A 78 3.52 9.25 -4.14
N SER A 79 3.53 7.94 -3.86
CA SER A 79 3.42 6.90 -4.87
C SER A 79 2.03 6.84 -5.51
N GLY A 80 0.98 6.79 -4.68
CA GLY A 80 -0.41 6.66 -5.14
C GLY A 80 -0.93 7.87 -5.92
N LEU A 81 -0.31 9.04 -5.73
CA LEU A 81 -0.75 10.32 -6.33
C LEU A 81 0.19 10.87 -7.40
N ARG A 82 1.21 10.09 -7.80
CA ARG A 82 2.24 10.51 -8.76
C ARG A 82 3.00 11.78 -8.33
N LEU A 83 3.15 12.00 -7.03
CA LEU A 83 3.97 13.07 -6.49
C LEU A 83 5.43 12.61 -6.37
N SER A 84 6.35 13.56 -6.35
CA SER A 84 7.73 13.30 -5.95
C SER A 84 7.77 13.01 -4.45
N ARG A 85 8.58 12.02 -4.05
CA ARG A 85 8.94 11.81 -2.64
C ARG A 85 9.64 13.06 -2.14
N GLN A 86 9.24 13.53 -0.96
CA GLN A 86 9.83 14.72 -0.35
C GLN A 86 11.05 14.37 0.50
N LEU A 87 11.09 13.17 1.09
CA LEU A 87 12.21 12.71 1.91
C LEU A 87 13.15 11.83 1.08
N GLU A 88 14.35 12.33 0.81
CA GLU A 88 15.42 11.56 0.18
C GLU A 88 15.84 10.36 1.03
N ASP A 89 16.30 9.28 0.38
CA ASP A 89 16.61 8.01 1.05
C ASP A 89 17.75 8.10 2.09
N PHE A 90 18.62 9.12 2.04
CA PHE A 90 19.90 9.13 2.79
C PHE A 90 20.44 10.49 3.27
N GLN A 91 19.60 11.52 3.42
CA GLN A 91 20.15 12.86 3.71
C GLN A 91 20.69 13.04 5.15
N LYS A 92 20.35 12.17 6.11
CA LYS A 92 20.84 12.25 7.50
C LYS A 92 21.07 10.86 8.11
N SER A 93 22.14 10.70 8.89
CA SER A 93 22.47 9.50 9.69
C SER A 93 21.55 9.39 10.90
N ILE A 94 20.26 9.21 10.66
CA ILE A 94 19.26 9.09 11.72
C ILE A 94 19.30 7.65 12.21
N GLU A 95 19.46 7.50 13.52
CA GLU A 95 19.50 6.19 14.17
C GLU A 95 18.17 5.45 13.97
N LEU A 96 18.24 4.13 13.86
CA LEU A 96 17.06 3.29 13.75
C LEU A 96 16.31 3.22 15.09
N PRO A 97 14.98 3.03 15.06
CA PRO A 97 14.18 2.80 16.26
C PRO A 97 14.67 1.58 17.05
N MET A 98 14.62 1.67 18.37
CA MET A 98 14.98 0.54 19.23
C MET A 98 13.83 -0.48 19.33
N ASP A 99 14.10 -1.60 20.00
CA ASP A 99 13.11 -2.60 20.37
C ASP A 99 11.97 -2.04 21.22
N GLU A 100 10.75 -2.49 20.93
CA GLU A 100 9.53 -2.02 21.58
C GLU A 100 9.55 -2.28 23.09
N ASP A 101 10.00 -3.46 23.53
CA ASP A 101 10.04 -3.79 24.96
C ASP A 101 11.09 -2.94 25.70
N ILE A 102 12.23 -2.66 25.06
CA ILE A 102 13.24 -1.75 25.61
C ILE A 102 12.64 -0.35 25.76
N PHE A 103 11.97 0.16 24.72
CA PHE A 103 11.35 1.47 24.75
C PHE A 103 10.26 1.59 25.81
N HIS A 104 9.39 0.58 25.94
CA HIS A 104 8.31 0.57 26.93
C HIS A 104 8.81 0.45 28.38
N ALA A 105 10.03 -0.04 28.59
CA ALA A 105 10.64 -0.14 29.92
C ALA A 105 11.36 1.14 30.38
N LEU A 106 11.49 2.16 29.53
CA LEU A 106 12.19 3.40 29.88
C LEU A 106 11.39 4.27 30.85
N ASP A 107 12.10 4.89 31.79
CA ASP A 107 11.59 6.04 32.53
C ASP A 107 11.72 7.32 31.67
N PRO A 108 10.75 8.26 31.72
CA PRO A 108 10.85 9.51 30.97
C PRO A 108 12.09 10.37 31.27
N THR A 109 12.77 10.12 32.40
CA THR A 109 13.97 10.86 32.82
C THR A 109 15.28 10.11 32.53
N ASP A 110 15.22 8.91 31.97
CA ASP A 110 16.42 8.10 31.70
C ASP A 110 17.35 8.76 30.67
N MET A 111 18.60 8.96 31.09
CA MET A 111 19.66 9.53 30.25
C MET A 111 20.56 8.46 29.61
N ALA A 112 20.54 7.23 30.11
CA ALA A 112 21.35 6.10 29.64
C ALA A 112 20.52 4.81 29.61
N LEU A 113 20.76 3.95 28.62
CA LEU A 113 20.12 2.63 28.57
C LEU A 113 20.74 1.71 29.62
N SER A 114 19.88 0.99 30.35
CA SER A 114 20.29 -0.06 31.28
C SER A 114 20.66 -1.38 30.57
N VAL A 115 20.22 -1.54 29.32
CA VAL A 115 20.46 -2.71 28.47
C VAL A 115 21.07 -2.31 27.14
N PRO A 116 21.78 -3.22 26.44
CA PRO A 116 22.29 -2.94 25.11
C PRO A 116 21.15 -2.58 24.14
N TRP A 117 21.39 -1.56 23.32
CA TRP A 117 20.47 -1.22 22.24
C TRP A 117 20.35 -2.39 21.24
N LYS A 118 19.13 -2.68 20.81
CA LYS A 118 18.82 -3.57 19.69
C LYS A 118 17.72 -2.96 18.83
N PRO A 119 17.71 -3.24 17.51
CA PRO A 119 16.65 -2.80 16.62
C PRO A 119 15.32 -3.47 16.98
N GLY A 120 14.23 -2.72 16.84
CA GLY A 120 12.86 -3.24 17.00
C GLY A 120 12.17 -3.58 15.69
N LEU A 121 10.91 -3.98 15.78
CA LEU A 121 10.06 -4.24 14.63
C LEU A 121 9.99 -3.02 13.71
N TRP A 122 9.93 -1.81 14.28
CA TRP A 122 9.91 -0.58 13.49
C TRP A 122 11.21 -0.33 12.72
N ALA A 123 12.37 -0.70 13.27
CA ALA A 123 13.64 -0.61 12.54
C ALA A 123 13.70 -1.58 11.35
N HIS A 124 13.22 -2.80 11.52
CA HIS A 124 13.08 -3.75 10.41
C HIS A 124 12.11 -3.23 9.35
N MET A 125 11.03 -2.57 9.78
CA MET A 125 10.06 -1.97 8.88
C MET A 125 10.66 -0.80 8.08
N VAL A 126 11.51 0.03 8.69
CA VAL A 126 12.24 1.10 7.98
C VAL A 126 13.10 0.52 6.86
N GLY A 127 13.88 -0.52 7.14
CA GLY A 127 14.69 -1.21 6.14
C GLY A 127 13.86 -1.77 4.98
N LEU A 128 12.66 -2.27 5.28
CA LEU A 128 11.72 -2.75 4.27
C LEU A 128 11.13 -1.62 3.42
N HIS A 129 10.71 -0.51 4.05
CA HIS A 129 10.14 0.65 3.35
C HIS A 129 11.11 1.30 2.36
N GLN A 130 12.43 1.17 2.56
CA GLN A 130 13.43 1.59 1.57
C GLN A 130 13.32 0.84 0.23
N LEU A 131 12.72 -0.37 0.22
CA LEU A 131 12.50 -1.15 -1.00
C LEU A 131 11.23 -0.73 -1.74
N PHE A 132 10.31 -0.03 -1.07
CA PHE A 132 9.01 0.33 -1.64
C PHE A 132 9.14 1.33 -2.80
N GLY A 133 9.95 2.38 -2.62
CA GLY A 133 10.22 3.38 -3.65
C GLY A 133 10.73 2.76 -4.97
N PRO A 134 11.82 1.97 -4.94
CA PRO A 134 12.33 1.25 -6.10
C PRO A 134 11.29 0.35 -6.80
N VAL A 135 10.49 -0.41 -6.04
CA VAL A 135 9.41 -1.27 -6.59
C VAL A 135 8.38 -0.45 -7.36
N LEU A 136 7.95 0.68 -6.79
CA LEU A 136 6.97 1.56 -7.41
C LEU A 136 7.53 2.28 -8.64
N ASP A 137 8.77 2.76 -8.57
CA ASP A 137 9.43 3.43 -9.68
C ASP A 137 9.62 2.47 -10.87
N LEU A 138 9.95 1.20 -10.60
CA LEU A 138 9.97 0.13 -11.60
C LEU A 138 8.59 -0.03 -12.27
N ASN A 139 7.53 -0.22 -11.47
CA ASN A 139 6.17 -0.42 -12.00
C ASN A 139 5.68 0.79 -12.79
N ARG A 140 5.96 2.01 -12.33
CA ARG A 140 5.62 3.26 -13.02
C ARG A 140 6.32 3.37 -14.38
N ARG A 141 7.62 3.09 -14.43
CA ARG A 141 8.40 3.13 -15.67
C ARG A 141 7.94 2.06 -16.66
N CYS A 142 7.55 0.89 -16.17
CA CYS A 142 6.97 -0.18 -16.99
C CYS A 142 5.59 0.22 -17.54
N ALA A 143 4.71 0.78 -16.71
CA ALA A 143 3.39 1.26 -17.11
C ALA A 143 3.45 2.34 -18.20
N GLN A 144 4.48 3.20 -18.16
CA GLN A 144 4.73 4.24 -19.16
C GLN A 144 5.40 3.73 -20.45
N GLY A 145 5.80 2.46 -20.52
CA GLY A 145 6.58 1.92 -21.64
C GLY A 145 8.04 2.43 -21.69
N ASN A 146 8.51 3.10 -20.64
CA ASN A 146 9.82 3.76 -20.55
C ASN A 146 10.95 2.84 -20.07
N MET A 147 10.78 1.52 -20.16
CA MET A 147 11.75 0.55 -19.64
C MET A 147 11.94 -0.65 -20.58
N PRO A 148 13.12 -0.78 -21.22
CA PRO A 148 13.49 -1.96 -22.01
C PRO A 148 13.48 -3.24 -21.17
N SER A 149 13.13 -4.38 -21.79
CA SER A 149 12.98 -5.67 -21.10
C SER A 149 14.24 -6.10 -20.33
N HIS A 150 15.43 -5.98 -20.91
CA HIS A 150 16.68 -6.35 -20.22
C HIS A 150 16.94 -5.51 -18.95
N LYS A 151 16.62 -4.21 -18.98
CA LYS A 151 16.73 -3.35 -17.79
C LYS A 151 15.69 -3.73 -16.76
N ARG A 152 14.45 -4.01 -17.20
CA ARG A 152 13.36 -4.46 -16.33
C ARG A 152 13.75 -5.73 -15.57
N GLU A 153 14.23 -6.75 -16.28
CA GLU A 153 14.64 -8.04 -15.69
C GLU A 153 15.79 -7.86 -14.70
N ALA A 154 16.81 -7.08 -15.05
CA ALA A 154 17.92 -6.77 -14.14
C ALA A 154 17.45 -6.04 -12.87
N THR A 155 16.55 -5.05 -13.01
CA THR A 155 15.99 -4.32 -11.86
C THR A 155 15.10 -5.20 -10.99
N VAL A 156 14.28 -6.07 -11.59
CA VAL A 156 13.48 -7.04 -10.83
C VAL A 156 14.38 -7.98 -10.03
N MET A 157 15.44 -8.49 -10.66
CA MET A 157 16.39 -9.40 -10.01
C MET A 157 17.12 -8.72 -8.83
N ASP A 158 17.55 -7.47 -8.99
CA ASP A 158 18.16 -6.67 -7.92
C ASP A 158 17.21 -6.50 -6.72
N ILE A 159 15.98 -6.02 -6.98
CA ILE A 159 15.00 -5.78 -5.92
C ILE A 159 14.58 -7.09 -5.25
N ALA A 160 14.39 -8.18 -6.03
CA ALA A 160 14.08 -9.50 -5.49
C ALA A 160 15.19 -10.02 -4.57
N GLY A 161 16.46 -9.81 -4.95
CA GLY A 161 17.62 -10.14 -4.12
C GLY A 161 17.64 -9.34 -2.82
N ARG A 162 17.31 -8.05 -2.87
CA ARG A 162 17.24 -7.18 -1.69
C ARG A 162 16.08 -7.53 -0.75
N LEU A 163 14.92 -7.90 -1.29
CA LEU A 163 13.79 -8.41 -0.49
C LEU A 163 14.16 -9.72 0.23
N ALA A 164 14.80 -10.65 -0.48
CA ALA A 164 15.26 -11.91 0.12
C ALA A 164 16.34 -11.66 1.19
N ALA A 165 17.32 -10.79 0.91
CA ALA A 165 18.34 -10.41 1.88
C ALA A 165 17.73 -9.75 3.12
N TRP A 166 16.70 -8.91 2.95
CA TRP A 166 15.97 -8.35 4.07
C TRP A 166 15.30 -9.45 4.92
N GLU A 167 14.61 -10.40 4.30
CA GLU A 167 13.95 -11.52 4.99
C GLU A 167 14.96 -12.42 5.75
N ASP A 168 16.16 -12.59 5.19
CA ASP A 168 17.26 -13.31 5.84
C ASP A 168 17.84 -12.55 7.04
N MET A 169 17.86 -11.21 6.98
CA MET A 169 18.35 -10.35 8.06
C MET A 169 17.37 -10.18 9.22
N VAL A 170 16.07 -10.45 9.02
CA VAL A 170 15.08 -10.39 10.11
C VAL A 170 15.44 -11.44 11.18
N PRO A 171 15.54 -11.06 12.47
CA PRO A 171 15.84 -11.99 13.55
C PRO A 171 14.86 -13.16 13.61
N LEU A 172 15.32 -14.33 14.06
CA LEU A 172 14.50 -15.54 14.14
C LEU A 172 13.20 -15.35 14.94
N GLY A 173 13.22 -14.52 15.99
CA GLY A 173 12.04 -14.21 16.80
C GLY A 173 11.01 -13.30 16.12
N ASP A 174 11.43 -12.58 15.07
CA ASP A 174 10.58 -11.62 14.35
C ASP A 174 10.18 -12.13 12.96
N LYS A 175 10.61 -13.34 12.56
CA LYS A 175 10.17 -13.97 11.30
C LYS A 175 8.69 -14.36 11.36
N MET A 176 8.03 -14.38 10.21
CA MET A 176 6.63 -14.78 10.13
C MET A 176 6.48 -16.29 10.36
N THR A 177 6.08 -16.67 11.57
CA THR A 177 5.62 -18.01 11.94
C THR A 177 4.43 -17.89 12.90
N ASP A 178 3.65 -18.95 13.04
CA ASP A 178 2.52 -18.97 13.97
C ASP A 178 2.99 -18.82 15.42
N GLU A 179 4.13 -19.43 15.77
CA GLU A 179 4.74 -19.32 17.09
C GLU A 179 5.14 -17.88 17.41
N ASN A 180 5.83 -17.20 16.48
CA ASN A 180 6.25 -15.81 16.68
C ASN A 180 5.05 -14.87 16.71
N PHE A 181 4.04 -15.09 15.86
CA PHE A 181 2.79 -14.33 15.89
C PHE A 181 2.15 -14.40 17.28
N HIS A 182 2.04 -15.60 17.86
CA HIS A 182 1.50 -15.77 19.21
C HIS A 182 2.36 -15.09 20.29
N LEU A 183 3.68 -15.15 20.17
CA LEU A 183 4.60 -14.50 21.10
C LEU A 183 4.47 -12.98 21.07
N HIS A 184 4.45 -12.37 19.88
CA HIS A 184 4.26 -10.93 19.72
C HIS A 184 2.88 -10.48 20.20
N ARG A 185 1.85 -11.28 19.96
CA ARG A 185 0.52 -11.03 20.53
C ARG A 185 0.55 -10.98 22.05
N GLN A 186 1.18 -11.94 22.71
CA GLN A 186 1.29 -11.97 24.18
C GLN A 186 2.08 -10.77 24.74
N ARG A 187 3.05 -10.26 23.98
CA ARG A 187 3.85 -9.08 24.34
C ARG A 187 3.18 -7.75 24.02
N GLY A 188 2.03 -7.76 23.34
CA GLY A 188 1.36 -6.52 22.89
C GLY A 188 1.98 -5.88 21.64
N THR A 189 2.86 -6.59 20.93
CA THR A 189 3.52 -6.14 19.69
C THR A 189 2.96 -6.82 18.43
N GLY A 190 1.79 -7.46 18.53
CA GLY A 190 1.12 -8.16 17.43
C GLY A 190 0.81 -7.28 16.23
N GLY A 191 0.25 -6.08 16.45
CA GLY A 191 -0.07 -5.15 15.36
C GLY A 191 1.16 -4.73 14.52
N PRO A 192 2.25 -4.23 15.14
CA PRO A 192 3.51 -3.96 14.43
C PRO A 192 4.09 -5.17 13.70
N PHE A 193 4.05 -6.36 14.32
CA PHE A 193 4.52 -7.62 13.72
C PHE A 193 3.72 -7.98 12.46
N VAL A 194 2.39 -7.93 12.53
CA VAL A 194 1.49 -8.15 11.38
C VAL A 194 1.79 -7.13 10.29
N SER A 195 1.92 -5.85 10.65
CA SER A 195 2.15 -4.77 9.68
C SER A 195 3.46 -4.96 8.90
N LEU A 196 4.52 -5.43 9.58
CA LEU A 196 5.81 -5.74 8.97
C LEU A 196 5.67 -6.78 7.85
N HIS A 197 5.01 -7.90 8.17
CA HIS A 197 4.88 -9.03 7.25
C HIS A 197 3.81 -8.80 6.17
N LEU A 198 2.79 -7.99 6.43
CA LEU A 198 1.87 -7.51 5.40
C LEU A 198 2.60 -6.64 4.38
N ALA A 199 3.46 -5.71 4.83
CA ALA A 199 4.24 -4.88 3.93
C ALA A 199 5.19 -5.71 3.06
N TYR A 200 5.84 -6.74 3.63
CA TYR A 200 6.76 -7.62 2.88
C TYR A 200 6.04 -8.35 1.75
N ASN A 201 4.91 -8.98 2.06
CA ASN A 201 4.09 -9.68 1.08
C ASN A 201 3.55 -8.71 0.03
N TYR A 202 3.10 -7.51 0.43
CA TYR A 202 2.61 -6.51 -0.49
C TYR A 202 3.70 -6.00 -1.45
N TYR A 203 4.91 -5.69 -0.98
CA TYR A 203 5.99 -5.24 -1.86
C TYR A 203 6.41 -6.33 -2.86
N SER A 204 6.39 -7.59 -2.42
CA SER A 204 6.60 -8.74 -3.30
C SER A 204 5.47 -8.88 -4.32
N LEU A 205 4.21 -8.67 -3.92
CA LEU A 205 3.07 -8.64 -4.84
C LEU A 205 3.30 -7.60 -5.94
N LEU A 206 3.61 -6.36 -5.56
CA LEU A 206 3.88 -5.28 -6.49
C LEU A 206 5.02 -5.59 -7.46
N LEU A 207 6.11 -6.18 -6.96
CA LEU A 207 7.28 -6.52 -7.77
C LEU A 207 6.96 -7.56 -8.85
N TYR A 208 6.19 -8.59 -8.49
CA TYR A 208 5.93 -9.72 -9.37
C TYR A 208 4.63 -9.58 -10.18
N PHE A 209 3.76 -8.63 -9.85
CA PHE A 209 2.46 -8.43 -10.51
C PHE A 209 2.57 -8.29 -12.03
N LEU A 210 3.65 -7.65 -12.50
CA LEU A 210 3.90 -7.39 -13.93
C LEU A 210 4.04 -8.67 -14.77
N TYR A 211 4.37 -9.79 -14.13
CA TYR A 211 4.52 -11.08 -14.80
C TYR A 211 3.20 -11.86 -14.95
N LEU A 212 2.13 -11.44 -14.25
CA LEU A 212 0.79 -12.01 -14.45
C LEU A 212 0.24 -11.70 -15.84
N ALA A 213 0.62 -10.56 -16.42
CA ALA A 213 0.12 -10.13 -17.73
C ALA A 213 0.62 -11.00 -18.90
N HIS A 214 1.74 -11.71 -18.73
CA HIS A 214 2.42 -12.41 -19.82
C HIS A 214 1.85 -13.84 -20.03
N ARG A 215 1.26 -14.11 -21.20
CA ARG A 215 0.67 -15.44 -21.53
C ARG A 215 1.48 -16.33 -22.47
N GLN A 216 2.65 -15.87 -22.94
CA GLN A 216 3.52 -16.63 -23.84
C GLN A 216 4.30 -17.70 -23.08
N PRO A 217 4.85 -18.76 -23.73
CA PRO A 217 5.75 -19.72 -23.09
C PRO A 217 6.85 -19.00 -22.32
N GLN A 218 6.75 -19.06 -21.01
CA GLN A 218 7.55 -18.25 -20.12
C GLN A 218 8.88 -18.95 -19.84
N ALA A 219 9.98 -18.19 -19.89
CA ALA A 219 11.24 -18.66 -19.32
C ALA A 219 11.01 -19.09 -17.86
N GLN A 220 11.76 -20.08 -17.39
CA GLN A 220 11.63 -20.65 -16.04
C GLN A 220 11.61 -19.58 -14.93
N THR A 221 12.39 -18.52 -15.11
CA THR A 221 12.46 -17.36 -14.19
C THR A 221 11.13 -16.63 -14.07
N VAL A 222 10.41 -16.43 -15.18
CA VAL A 222 9.12 -15.74 -15.17
C VAL A 222 8.04 -16.59 -14.50
N GLN A 223 8.04 -17.90 -14.74
CA GLN A 223 7.16 -18.82 -14.02
C GLN A 223 7.41 -18.76 -12.51
N THR A 224 8.68 -18.69 -12.10
CA THR A 224 9.07 -18.53 -10.69
C THR A 224 8.48 -17.25 -10.10
N TYR A 225 8.53 -16.13 -10.81
CA TYR A 225 7.93 -14.86 -10.35
C TYR A 225 6.41 -14.91 -10.28
N VAL A 226 5.74 -15.53 -11.25
CA VAL A 226 4.28 -15.75 -11.18
C VAL A 226 3.91 -16.57 -9.93
N GLN A 227 4.64 -17.65 -9.66
CA GLN A 227 4.39 -18.48 -8.48
C GLN A 227 4.64 -17.72 -7.18
N ARG A 228 5.73 -16.94 -7.10
CA ARG A 228 6.00 -16.06 -5.95
C ARG A 228 4.87 -15.04 -5.75
N CYS A 229 4.38 -14.41 -6.81
CA CYS A 229 3.26 -13.46 -6.73
C CYS A 229 2.02 -14.12 -6.11
N LYS A 230 1.65 -15.31 -6.60
CA LYS A 230 0.50 -16.08 -6.07
C LYS A 230 0.70 -16.52 -4.62
N GLN A 231 1.91 -16.94 -4.25
CA GLN A 231 2.26 -17.31 -2.87
C GLN A 231 2.13 -16.12 -1.93
N CYS A 232 2.69 -14.96 -2.27
CA CYS A 232 2.55 -13.73 -1.49
C CYS A 232 1.09 -13.29 -1.35
N ALA A 233 0.25 -13.49 -2.37
CA ALA A 233 -1.19 -13.17 -2.28
C ALA A 233 -1.89 -14.02 -1.22
N ARG A 234 -1.58 -15.32 -1.19
CA ARG A 234 -2.11 -16.29 -0.21
C ARG A 234 -1.58 -16.01 1.19
N ALA A 235 -0.28 -15.77 1.33
CA ALA A 235 0.35 -15.43 2.61
C ALA A 235 -0.20 -14.12 3.19
N TYR A 236 -0.42 -13.11 2.34
CA TYR A 236 -1.04 -11.85 2.73
C TYR A 236 -2.43 -12.07 3.34
N ILE A 237 -3.35 -12.74 2.63
CA ILE A 237 -4.72 -12.91 3.16
C ILE A 237 -4.76 -13.84 4.37
N TYR A 238 -3.90 -14.85 4.41
CA TYR A 238 -3.75 -15.69 5.61
C TYR A 238 -3.43 -14.82 6.83
N LEU A 239 -2.44 -13.93 6.72
CA LEU A 239 -2.04 -13.04 7.80
C LEU A 239 -3.11 -12.00 8.15
N VAL A 240 -3.80 -11.40 7.18
CA VAL A 240 -4.91 -10.47 7.45
C VAL A 240 -6.06 -11.16 8.16
N LYS A 241 -6.36 -12.42 7.80
CA LYS A 241 -7.41 -13.19 8.48
C LYS A 241 -7.00 -13.50 9.92
N MET A 242 -5.79 -14.02 10.12
CA MET A 242 -5.27 -14.30 11.47
C MET A 242 -5.29 -13.05 12.35
N SER A 243 -4.90 -11.90 11.81
CA SER A 243 -4.84 -10.66 12.58
C SER A 243 -6.23 -10.16 13.00
N ARG A 244 -7.26 -10.39 12.18
CA ARG A 244 -8.66 -10.07 12.51
C ARG A 244 -9.23 -10.96 13.62
N ASP A 245 -8.82 -12.22 13.67
CA ASP A 245 -9.32 -13.19 14.65
C ASP A 245 -8.69 -13.00 16.06
N HIS A 246 -7.78 -12.04 16.21
CA HIS A 246 -6.98 -11.87 17.43
C HIS A 246 -6.83 -10.40 17.85
N ALA A 247 -7.43 -10.06 18.99
CA ALA A 247 -7.30 -8.72 19.59
C ALA A 247 -5.84 -8.32 19.83
N GLY A 248 -5.51 -7.06 19.53
CA GLY A 248 -4.16 -6.48 19.63
C GLY A 248 -3.27 -6.75 18.41
N CYS A 249 -3.81 -7.38 17.38
CA CYS A 249 -3.10 -7.70 16.13
C CYS A 249 -3.70 -7.00 14.91
N GLU A 250 -4.81 -6.27 15.08
CA GLU A 250 -5.64 -5.79 13.99
C GLU A 250 -4.89 -4.81 13.06
N ALA A 251 -4.86 -5.12 11.77
CA ALA A 251 -4.27 -4.26 10.74
C ALA A 251 -5.31 -3.31 10.13
N LEU A 252 -5.92 -2.46 10.97
CA LEU A 252 -6.98 -1.52 10.53
C LEU A 252 -6.38 -0.20 10.04
N PHE A 253 -5.85 -0.21 8.82
CA PHE A 253 -5.34 0.99 8.15
C PHE A 253 -5.95 1.15 6.77
N PRO A 254 -6.25 2.39 6.30
CA PRO A 254 -6.77 2.61 4.94
C PRO A 254 -5.91 1.99 3.83
N THR A 255 -4.60 1.90 4.03
CA THR A 255 -3.65 1.28 3.09
C THR A 255 -3.86 -0.22 2.94
N VAL A 256 -4.29 -0.92 4.01
CA VAL A 256 -4.57 -2.35 3.99
C VAL A 256 -5.75 -2.66 3.07
N SER A 257 -6.72 -1.74 2.90
CA SER A 257 -7.78 -1.88 1.89
C SER A 257 -7.21 -2.00 0.48
N HIS A 258 -6.26 -1.13 0.13
CA HIS A 258 -5.61 -1.15 -1.18
C HIS A 258 -4.75 -2.41 -1.36
N MET A 259 -3.93 -2.75 -0.36
CA MET A 259 -3.13 -3.98 -0.39
C MET A 259 -4.01 -5.23 -0.61
N THR A 260 -5.18 -5.26 0.05
CA THR A 260 -6.18 -6.33 -0.09
C THR A 260 -6.76 -6.39 -1.50
N VAL A 261 -7.04 -5.24 -2.13
CA VAL A 261 -7.46 -5.19 -3.55
C VAL A 261 -6.38 -5.74 -4.48
N VAL A 262 -5.11 -5.39 -4.27
CA VAL A 262 -4.01 -5.92 -5.09
C VAL A 262 -3.87 -7.43 -4.93
N SER A 263 -3.94 -7.94 -3.69
CA SER A 263 -3.97 -9.39 -3.41
C SER A 263 -5.16 -10.06 -4.11
N SER A 264 -6.36 -9.48 -4.01
CA SER A 264 -7.58 -9.97 -4.69
C SER A 264 -7.42 -10.04 -6.21
N SER A 265 -6.78 -9.06 -6.83
CA SER A 265 -6.51 -9.08 -8.27
C SER A 265 -5.62 -10.24 -8.69
N VAL A 266 -4.62 -10.62 -7.88
CA VAL A 266 -3.79 -11.82 -8.13
C VAL A 266 -4.61 -13.10 -7.99
N LEU A 267 -5.47 -13.17 -6.97
CA LEU A 267 -6.33 -14.33 -6.75
C LEU A 267 -7.39 -14.46 -7.86
N LEU A 268 -7.97 -13.36 -8.32
CA LEU A 268 -8.89 -13.33 -9.45
C LEU A 268 -8.19 -13.74 -10.75
N HIS A 269 -6.97 -13.23 -10.99
CA HIS A 269 -6.16 -13.69 -12.11
C HIS A 269 -5.93 -15.21 -12.03
N THR A 270 -5.63 -15.74 -10.85
CA THR A 270 -5.45 -17.19 -10.64
C THR A 270 -6.75 -17.98 -10.88
N LEU A 271 -7.91 -17.43 -10.55
CA LEU A 271 -9.20 -18.05 -10.86
C LEU A 271 -9.50 -18.11 -12.36
N LEU A 272 -9.09 -17.08 -13.10
CA LEU A 272 -9.41 -16.94 -14.53
C LEU A 272 -8.38 -17.61 -15.45
N PHE A 273 -7.14 -17.77 -14.99
CA PHE A 273 -5.99 -18.19 -15.81
C PHE A 273 -5.09 -19.24 -15.17
N GLY A 274 -5.32 -19.59 -13.91
CA GLY A 274 -4.55 -20.61 -13.21
C GLY A 274 -4.96 -22.02 -13.58
N ASP A 275 -4.19 -22.99 -13.09
CA ASP A 275 -4.51 -24.41 -13.26
C ASP A 275 -5.69 -24.82 -12.37
N GLU A 276 -6.40 -25.90 -12.73
CA GLU A 276 -7.59 -26.37 -12.00
C GLU A 276 -7.34 -26.59 -10.49
N TRP A 277 -6.16 -27.09 -10.13
CA TRP A 277 -5.79 -27.35 -8.73
C TRP A 277 -5.66 -26.06 -7.90
N GLU A 278 -5.42 -24.91 -8.53
CA GLU A 278 -5.30 -23.62 -7.86
C GLU A 278 -6.66 -22.95 -7.60
N VAL A 279 -7.67 -23.27 -8.40
CA VAL A 279 -8.95 -22.54 -8.47
C VAL A 279 -9.69 -22.56 -7.13
N ALA A 280 -9.79 -23.73 -6.48
CA ALA A 280 -10.51 -23.86 -5.22
C ALA A 280 -9.86 -23.03 -4.10
N SER A 281 -8.53 -23.12 -3.98
CA SER A 281 -7.76 -22.34 -3.00
C SER A 281 -7.85 -20.84 -3.28
N ALA A 282 -7.70 -20.43 -4.54
CA ALA A 282 -7.81 -19.02 -4.93
C ALA A 282 -9.20 -18.44 -4.64
N ARG A 283 -10.26 -19.24 -4.82
CA ARG A 283 -11.64 -18.83 -4.51
C ARG A 283 -11.84 -18.60 -3.02
N GLY A 284 -11.38 -19.53 -2.18
CA GLY A 284 -11.47 -19.41 -0.72
C GLY A 284 -10.72 -18.16 -0.23
N ALA A 285 -9.50 -17.96 -0.71
CA ALA A 285 -8.69 -16.79 -0.41
C ALA A 285 -9.35 -15.48 -0.86
N LEU A 286 -9.94 -15.45 -2.06
CA LEU A 286 -10.60 -14.26 -2.59
C LEU A 286 -11.85 -13.90 -1.76
N ASN A 287 -12.65 -14.90 -1.36
CA ASN A 287 -13.79 -14.69 -0.47
C ASN A 287 -13.35 -14.09 0.86
N SER A 288 -12.26 -14.58 1.46
CA SER A 288 -11.72 -14.00 2.69
C SER A 288 -11.26 -12.54 2.50
N ASN A 289 -10.67 -12.19 1.35
CA ASN A 289 -10.35 -10.77 1.07
C ASN A 289 -11.62 -9.91 1.00
N PHE A 290 -12.72 -10.41 0.42
CA PHE A 290 -13.98 -9.67 0.39
C PHE A 290 -14.57 -9.48 1.80
N GLU A 291 -14.49 -10.48 2.66
CA GLU A 291 -14.90 -10.35 4.07
C GLU A 291 -14.12 -9.24 4.79
N VAL A 292 -12.81 -9.11 4.50
CA VAL A 292 -11.98 -8.01 5.04
C VAL A 292 -12.50 -6.66 4.53
N LEU A 293 -12.75 -6.52 3.23
CA LEU A 293 -13.21 -5.26 2.64
C LEU A 293 -14.58 -4.84 3.22
N VAL A 294 -15.51 -5.79 3.38
CA VAL A 294 -16.83 -5.54 4.00
C VAL A 294 -16.70 -5.06 5.44
N ASP A 295 -15.75 -5.61 6.21
CA ASP A 295 -15.51 -5.13 7.58
C ASP A 295 -14.94 -3.71 7.59
N PHE A 296 -14.05 -3.37 6.65
CA PHE A 296 -13.49 -2.03 6.54
C PHE A 296 -14.52 -0.98 6.10
N GLU A 297 -15.62 -1.40 5.46
CA GLU A 297 -16.72 -0.53 5.04
C GLU A 297 -17.35 0.19 6.23
N ARG A 298 -17.32 -0.43 7.41
CA ARG A 298 -17.82 0.16 8.67
C ARG A 298 -17.03 1.40 9.09
N TYR A 299 -15.77 1.50 8.69
CA TYR A 299 -14.87 2.59 9.06
C TYR A 299 -14.70 3.61 7.94
N TRP A 300 -14.58 3.14 6.68
CA TRP A 300 -14.30 3.98 5.51
C TRP A 300 -15.18 3.58 4.32
N PRO A 301 -16.51 3.81 4.37
CA PRO A 301 -17.45 3.31 3.36
C PRO A 301 -17.14 3.82 1.95
N GLU A 302 -16.83 5.11 1.79
CA GLU A 302 -16.50 5.68 0.47
C GLU A 302 -15.18 5.14 -0.10
N LEU A 303 -14.18 4.90 0.77
CA LEU A 303 -12.91 4.30 0.35
C LEU A 303 -13.14 2.87 -0.13
N ILE A 304 -13.93 2.09 0.62
CA ILE A 304 -14.21 0.70 0.27
C ILE A 304 -15.07 0.59 -0.98
N ALA A 305 -16.06 1.45 -1.18
CA ALA A 305 -16.81 1.52 -2.43
C ALA A 305 -15.88 1.75 -3.64
N GLN A 306 -14.90 2.66 -3.51
CA GLN A 306 -13.87 2.87 -4.53
C GLN A 306 -13.00 1.62 -4.73
N MET A 307 -12.55 0.97 -3.66
CA MET A 307 -11.73 -0.25 -3.72
C MET A 307 -12.47 -1.41 -4.41
N ILE A 308 -13.75 -1.61 -4.11
CA ILE A 308 -14.60 -2.60 -4.77
C ILE A 308 -14.77 -2.26 -6.25
N HIS A 309 -15.05 -1.00 -6.59
CA HIS A 309 -15.15 -0.56 -7.98
C HIS A 309 -13.86 -0.88 -8.77
N ARG A 310 -12.69 -0.58 -8.20
CA ARG A 310 -11.40 -0.91 -8.83
C ARG A 310 -11.27 -2.41 -9.12
N LEU A 311 -11.65 -3.26 -8.16
CA LEU A 311 -11.57 -4.72 -8.33
C LEU A 311 -12.55 -5.21 -9.41
N THR A 312 -13.76 -4.65 -9.47
CA THR A 312 -14.73 -4.93 -10.54
C THR A 312 -14.18 -4.53 -11.91
N SER A 313 -13.60 -3.34 -12.05
CA SER A 313 -12.95 -2.93 -13.31
C SER A 313 -11.81 -3.87 -13.72
N PHE A 314 -11.05 -4.38 -12.74
CA PHE A 314 -10.01 -5.38 -13.00
C PHE A 314 -10.60 -6.71 -13.51
N GLN A 315 -11.71 -7.17 -12.93
CA GLN A 315 -12.42 -8.35 -13.40
C GLN A 315 -12.95 -8.18 -14.83
N GLU A 316 -13.63 -7.06 -15.10
CA GLU A 316 -14.17 -6.73 -16.42
C GLU A 316 -13.08 -6.65 -17.48
N MET A 317 -11.87 -6.21 -17.12
CA MET A 317 -10.71 -6.22 -18.01
C MET A 317 -10.17 -7.64 -18.26
N CYS A 318 -10.19 -8.51 -17.24
CA CYS A 318 -9.69 -9.88 -17.36
C CYS A 318 -10.64 -10.81 -18.14
N LEU A 319 -11.96 -10.66 -18.00
CA LEU A 319 -12.95 -11.57 -18.58
C LEU A 319 -12.84 -11.68 -20.13
N PRO A 320 -12.80 -10.59 -20.91
CA PRO A 320 -12.64 -10.67 -22.36
C PRO A 320 -11.27 -11.23 -22.78
N ALA A 321 -10.24 -11.03 -21.96
CA ALA A 321 -8.92 -11.58 -22.21
C ALA A 321 -8.91 -13.10 -21.97
N SER A 322 -9.68 -13.60 -20.98
CA SER A 322 -9.92 -15.04 -20.79
C SER A 322 -10.67 -15.67 -21.95
N ALA A 323 -11.72 -15.01 -22.45
CA ALA A 323 -12.49 -15.52 -23.59
C ALA A 323 -11.71 -15.55 -24.91
N ARG A 324 -10.78 -14.60 -25.14
CA ARG A 324 -10.14 -14.41 -26.45
C ARG A 324 -8.79 -15.11 -26.63
N ASN A 325 -8.22 -15.75 -25.60
CA ASN A 325 -6.89 -16.39 -25.64
C ASN A 325 -5.74 -15.55 -26.23
N HIS A 326 -5.88 -14.22 -26.33
CA HIS A 326 -4.88 -13.34 -26.94
C HIS A 326 -4.44 -12.24 -25.96
N PRO A 327 -3.12 -12.06 -25.71
CA PRO A 327 -2.61 -10.92 -24.97
C PRO A 327 -2.75 -9.66 -25.83
N THR A 328 -3.28 -8.58 -25.25
CA THR A 328 -3.23 -7.25 -25.88
C THR A 328 -2.26 -6.40 -25.09
N HIS A 329 -1.27 -5.77 -25.74
CA HIS A 329 -0.27 -4.92 -25.08
C HIS A 329 -0.89 -3.81 -24.18
N GLY A 330 -2.13 -3.40 -24.46
CA GLY A 330 -2.85 -2.46 -23.60
C GLY A 330 -3.38 -3.05 -22.28
N PHE A 331 -3.48 -4.37 -22.15
CA PHE A 331 -3.84 -5.04 -20.89
C PHE A 331 -2.68 -4.97 -19.89
N ASP A 332 -1.45 -5.24 -20.35
CA ASP A 332 -0.24 -5.23 -19.51
C ASP A 332 0.01 -3.84 -18.89
N ASN A 333 -0.05 -2.78 -19.70
CA ASN A 333 0.14 -1.41 -19.21
C ASN A 333 -0.99 -0.99 -18.25
N TRP A 334 -2.23 -1.41 -18.53
CA TRP A 334 -3.37 -1.09 -17.67
C TRP A 334 -3.28 -1.79 -16.31
N MET A 335 -2.88 -3.06 -16.29
CA MET A 335 -2.63 -3.82 -15.05
C MET A 335 -1.58 -3.15 -14.16
N LEU A 336 -0.54 -2.57 -14.74
CA LEU A 336 0.49 -1.85 -13.98
C LEU A 336 0.01 -0.49 -13.48
N ARG A 337 -0.77 0.25 -14.29
CA ARG A 337 -1.42 1.48 -13.81
C ARG A 337 -2.39 1.19 -12.66
N PHE A 338 -3.14 0.09 -12.73
CA PHE A 338 -4.03 -0.36 -11.66
C PHE A 338 -3.31 -0.55 -10.33
N VAL A 339 -2.08 -1.05 -10.37
CA VAL A 339 -1.27 -1.27 -9.17
C VAL A 339 -0.68 0.03 -8.63
N VAL A 340 -0.18 0.92 -9.50
CA VAL A 340 0.56 2.13 -9.08
C VAL A 340 -0.35 3.32 -8.76
N GLU A 341 -1.49 3.44 -9.44
CA GLU A 341 -2.39 4.61 -9.38
C GLU A 341 -3.58 4.33 -8.47
N PHE A 342 -3.30 3.94 -7.21
CA PHE A 342 -4.35 3.49 -6.31
C PHE A 342 -5.23 4.61 -5.73
N ALA A 343 -4.71 5.83 -5.65
CA ALA A 343 -5.42 7.03 -5.21
C ALA A 343 -6.00 7.87 -6.38
N LEU A 344 -5.91 7.36 -7.61
CA LEU A 344 -6.47 8.00 -8.79
C LEU A 344 -7.65 7.17 -9.31
N PRO A 345 -8.72 7.82 -9.81
CA PRO A 345 -9.73 7.13 -10.59
C PRO A 345 -9.05 6.36 -11.73
N LEU A 346 -9.37 5.07 -11.85
CA LEU A 346 -9.00 4.31 -13.04
C LEU A 346 -9.77 4.90 -14.20
N GLU A 347 -9.09 5.53 -15.15
CA GLU A 347 -9.72 5.87 -16.43
C GLU A 347 -10.17 4.58 -17.09
N GLU A 348 -11.47 4.45 -17.32
CA GLU A 348 -12.01 3.40 -18.18
C GLU A 348 -11.34 3.52 -19.54
N ARG A 349 -10.91 2.37 -20.07
CA ARG A 349 -10.33 2.32 -21.42
C ARG A 349 -11.37 2.93 -22.36
N ILE A 350 -11.06 4.05 -23.00
CA ILE A 350 -11.83 4.51 -24.17
C ILE A 350 -11.64 3.40 -25.20
N THR A 351 -12.60 2.48 -25.24
CA THR A 351 -12.66 1.46 -26.26
C THR A 351 -13.07 2.18 -27.53
N ASP A 352 -12.08 2.67 -28.27
CA ASP A 352 -12.29 3.20 -29.60
C ASP A 352 -12.57 2.01 -30.54
N PHE A 353 -13.76 1.43 -30.43
CA PHE A 353 -14.31 0.47 -31.38
C PHE A 353 -14.99 1.17 -32.57
N SER A 354 -14.74 2.47 -32.76
CA SER A 354 -15.36 3.31 -33.80
C SER A 354 -14.56 3.48 -35.08
N VAL A 355 -13.34 2.93 -35.21
CA VAL A 355 -12.54 3.12 -36.44
C VAL A 355 -12.14 1.79 -37.07
N PHE A 356 -13.13 0.95 -37.40
CA PHE A 356 -13.09 0.05 -38.56
C PHE A 356 -14.54 -0.30 -38.95
N ARG A 357 -15.25 0.69 -39.49
CA ARG A 357 -16.40 0.49 -40.40
C ARG A 357 -16.32 1.51 -41.53
N LEU A 358 -15.53 1.17 -42.54
CA LEU A 358 -15.89 1.06 -43.96
C LEU A 358 -14.61 0.86 -44.78
#